data_AF-A0A1W1DNG7-F1
#
_entry.id   AF-A0A1W1DNG7-F1
#
_cell.length_a   1.000
_cell.length_b   1.000
_cell.length_c   1.000
_cell.angle_alpha   90.00
_cell.angle_beta   90.00
_cell.angle_gamma   90.00
#
_symmetry.space_group_name_H-M   'P 1'
#
loop_
_entity.id
_entity.type
_entity.pdbx_description
1 polymer ?
#
loop_
_entity_poly.entity_id
_entity_poly.type
_entity_poly.pdbx_seq_one_letter_code
_entity_poly.pdbx_strand_id
1 'polypeptide(L)'
;MIYIEGGTESQQALAKELYYFCSQELEIKKQVELDLRIEDVDHAEAWTDHEGEGKFYIDIEKDLSVDQFITAFCHEMVHVIQHLRDKPISEKEAYRLESDLADTFKSRN
;
A
#
# COMPACT_ATOMS: atom_id res chain seq x y z
N MET A 1 8.13 9.58 -0.93
CA MET A 1 8.00 9.70 -2.40
C MET A 1 7.63 8.34 -2.92
N ILE A 2 6.71 8.27 -3.88
CA ILE A 2 6.32 7.02 -4.52
C ILE A 2 6.78 7.04 -5.98
N TYR A 3 7.40 5.94 -6.40
CA TYR A 3 7.72 5.63 -7.78
C TYR A 3 6.79 4.50 -8.23
N ILE A 4 6.19 4.64 -9.41
CA ILE A 4 5.17 3.69 -9.89
C ILE A 4 5.58 3.20 -11.26
N GLU A 5 5.62 1.88 -11.42
CA GLU A 5 5.87 1.18 -12.67
C GLU A 5 4.71 0.21 -12.98
N GLY A 6 4.40 0.02 -14.25
CA GLY A 6 3.30 -0.85 -14.68
C GLY A 6 1.91 -0.24 -14.50
N GLY A 7 0.89 -1.06 -14.66
CA GLY A 7 -0.52 -0.66 -14.56
C GLY A 7 -0.99 0.36 -15.60
N THR A 8 -2.27 0.72 -15.52
CA THR A 8 -2.89 1.77 -16.32
C THR A 8 -2.68 3.16 -15.69
N GLU A 9 -2.85 4.23 -16.47
CA GLU A 9 -2.78 5.62 -15.95
C GLU A 9 -3.73 5.84 -14.76
N SER A 10 -4.93 5.24 -14.79
CA SER A 10 -5.89 5.32 -13.70
C SER A 10 -5.42 4.60 -12.44
N GLN A 11 -4.80 3.42 -12.57
CA GLN A 11 -4.22 2.71 -11.42
C GLN A 11 -3.05 3.49 -10.82
N GLN A 12 -2.19 4.08 -11.65
CA GLN A 12 -1.08 4.91 -11.16
C GLN A 12 -1.57 6.16 -10.42
N ALA A 13 -2.60 6.82 -10.94
CA ALA A 13 -3.23 7.96 -10.27
C ALA A 13 -3.82 7.56 -8.91
N LEU A 14 -4.60 6.47 -8.89
CA LEU A 14 -5.20 5.93 -7.68
C LEU A 14 -4.14 5.53 -6.64
N ALA A 15 -3.09 4.82 -7.05
CA ALA A 15 -2.00 4.43 -6.16
C ALA A 15 -1.29 5.63 -5.52
N LYS A 16 -1.11 6.72 -6.30
CA LYS A 16 -0.53 7.95 -5.77
C LYS A 16 -1.43 8.61 -4.73
N GLU A 17 -2.74 8.64 -4.96
CA GLU A 17 -3.72 9.15 -3.99
C GLU A 17 -3.73 8.32 -2.71
N LEU A 18 -3.76 6.98 -2.84
CA LEU A 18 -3.71 6.03 -1.73
C LEU A 18 -2.43 6.19 -0.92
N TYR A 19 -1.27 6.32 -1.57
CA TYR A 19 0.00 6.53 -0.88
C TYR A 19 -0.02 7.75 0.04
N TYR A 20 -0.49 8.90 -0.46
CA TYR A 20 -0.55 10.11 0.35
C TYR A 20 -1.61 10.01 1.44
N PHE A 21 -2.78 9.44 1.13
CA PHE A 21 -3.84 9.18 2.10
C PHE A 21 -3.36 8.29 3.25
N CYS A 22 -2.83 7.09 2.94
CA CYS A 22 -2.35 6.15 3.95
C CYS A 22 -1.19 6.74 4.76
N SER A 23 -0.27 7.48 4.11
CA SER A 23 0.82 8.16 4.81
C SER A 23 0.31 9.16 5.84
N GLN A 24 -0.78 9.86 5.54
CA GLN A 24 -1.42 10.80 6.46
C GLN A 24 -2.17 10.07 7.58
N GLU A 25 -3.07 9.14 7.26
CA GLU A 25 -3.91 8.45 8.25
C GLU A 25 -3.09 7.55 9.19
N LEU A 26 -2.00 6.95 8.71
CA LEU A 26 -1.10 6.13 9.53
C LEU A 26 -0.05 6.96 10.28
N GLU A 27 -0.09 8.28 10.14
CA GLU A 27 0.85 9.24 10.72
C GLU A 27 2.32 8.87 10.42
N ILE A 28 2.63 8.56 9.17
CA ILE A 28 4.00 8.25 8.73
C ILE A 28 4.82 9.53 8.71
N LYS A 29 5.61 9.76 9.75
CA LYS A 29 6.43 10.97 9.94
C LYS A 29 7.81 10.90 9.29
N LYS A 30 8.31 9.69 9.02
CA LYS A 30 9.61 9.46 8.38
C LYS A 30 9.47 9.63 6.87
N GLN A 31 10.53 10.08 6.20
CA GLN A 31 10.59 10.02 4.75
C GLN A 31 10.62 8.54 4.33
N VAL A 32 9.63 8.14 3.53
CA VAL A 32 9.53 6.80 2.95
C VAL A 32 9.71 6.92 1.46
N GLU A 33 10.55 6.07 0.88
CA GLU A 33 10.62 5.83 -0.55
C GLU A 33 9.89 4.51 -0.83
N LEU A 34 8.87 4.57 -1.68
CA LEU A 34 8.06 3.42 -2.04
C LEU A 34 8.17 3.20 -3.55
N ASP A 35 8.72 2.06 -3.94
CA ASP A 35 8.72 1.58 -5.31
C ASP A 35 7.54 0.62 -5.48
N LEU A 36 6.52 1.06 -6.23
CA LEU A 36 5.32 0.29 -6.54
C LEU A 36 5.42 -0.29 -7.94
N ARG A 37 5.23 -1.61 -8.09
CA ARG A 37 4.99 -2.26 -9.37
C ARG A 37 3.56 -2.79 -9.44
N ILE A 38 2.90 -2.48 -10.54
CA ILE A 38 1.55 -2.97 -10.85
C ILE A 38 1.69 -3.98 -12.00
N GLU A 39 1.78 -5.25 -11.66
CA GLU A 39 2.16 -6.34 -12.57
C GLU A 39 1.41 -7.65 -12.26
N ASP A 40 1.70 -8.72 -13.00
CA ASP A 40 1.18 -10.06 -12.65
C ASP A 40 1.88 -10.54 -11.38
N VAL A 41 1.13 -10.83 -10.33
CA VAL A 41 1.64 -11.28 -9.03
C VAL A 41 1.17 -12.71 -8.76
N ASP A 42 2.12 -13.63 -8.59
CA ASP A 42 1.79 -15.03 -8.35
C ASP A 42 1.26 -15.26 -6.93
N HIS A 43 0.09 -15.90 -6.84
CA HIS A 43 -0.52 -16.44 -5.62
C HIS A 43 -0.86 -15.44 -4.50
N ALA A 44 -0.90 -14.13 -4.79
CA ALA A 44 -1.33 -13.10 -3.84
C ALA A 44 -1.97 -11.90 -4.56
N GLU A 45 -2.66 -11.04 -3.81
CA GLU A 45 -3.15 -9.75 -4.34
C GLU A 45 -2.04 -8.69 -4.33
N ALA A 46 -1.13 -8.75 -3.35
CA ALA A 46 0.05 -7.90 -3.28
C ALA A 46 1.12 -8.52 -2.38
N TRP A 47 2.33 -7.97 -2.44
CA TRP A 47 3.44 -8.24 -1.53
C TRP A 47 4.12 -6.94 -1.12
N THR A 48 4.58 -6.85 0.13
CA THR A 48 5.49 -5.79 0.60
C THR A 48 6.82 -6.38 1.04
N ASP A 49 7.91 -5.75 0.61
CA ASP A 49 9.24 -5.95 1.20
C ASP A 49 9.95 -4.61 1.47
N HIS A 50 11.11 -4.68 2.12
CA HIS A 50 11.90 -3.52 2.53
C HIS A 50 13.40 -3.80 2.39
N GLU A 51 14.14 -2.81 1.89
CA GLU A 51 15.61 -2.90 1.77
C GLU A 51 16.35 -2.17 2.91
N GLY A 52 15.61 -1.76 3.95
CA GLY A 52 16.14 -0.92 5.03
C GLY A 52 16.11 0.58 4.68
N GLU A 53 16.55 1.42 5.63
CA GLU A 53 16.64 2.89 5.47
C GLU A 53 15.34 3.61 5.06
N GLY A 54 14.17 2.99 5.26
CA GLY A 54 12.87 3.59 4.89
C GLY A 54 12.50 3.42 3.40
N LYS A 55 13.15 2.49 2.70
CA LYS A 55 12.83 2.07 1.34
C LYS A 55 11.99 0.80 1.34
N PHE A 56 10.89 0.83 0.60
CA PHE A 56 9.91 -0.24 0.52
C PHE A 56 9.59 -0.56 -0.94
N TYR A 57 9.26 -1.81 -1.17
CA TYR A 57 8.79 -2.35 -2.44
C TYR A 57 7.39 -2.89 -2.23
N ILE A 58 6.45 -2.50 -3.09
CA ILE A 58 5.14 -3.13 -3.19
C ILE A 58 4.95 -3.63 -4.61
N ASP A 59 4.64 -4.91 -4.74
CA ASP A 59 4.15 -5.49 -6.00
C ASP A 59 2.66 -5.77 -5.81
N ILE A 60 1.80 -5.24 -6.69
CA ILE A 60 0.34 -5.42 -6.62
C ILE A 60 -0.19 -6.01 -7.92
N GLU A 61 -1.10 -6.97 -7.80
CA GLU A 61 -1.71 -7.65 -8.94
C GLU A 61 -2.46 -6.63 -9.81
N LYS A 62 -2.10 -6.58 -11.10
CA LYS A 62 -2.61 -5.59 -12.05
C LYS A 62 -4.08 -5.79 -12.43
N ASP A 63 -4.59 -7.01 -12.34
CA ASP A 63 -5.96 -7.36 -12.76
C ASP A 63 -7.00 -7.25 -11.62
N LEU A 64 -6.60 -6.70 -10.47
CA LEU A 64 -7.53 -6.42 -9.37
C LEU A 64 -8.61 -5.41 -9.77
N SER A 65 -9.83 -5.64 -9.28
CA SER A 65 -10.85 -4.60 -9.32
C SER A 65 -10.42 -3.38 -8.51
N VAL A 66 -11.02 -2.21 -8.76
CA VAL A 66 -10.69 -0.96 -8.04
C VAL A 66 -10.80 -1.13 -6.52
N ASP A 67 -11.84 -1.80 -6.03
CA ASP A 67 -12.05 -2.02 -4.60
C ASP A 67 -10.99 -2.96 -3.99
N GLN A 68 -10.61 -4.01 -4.72
CA GLN A 68 -9.54 -4.92 -4.30
C GLN A 68 -8.19 -4.19 -4.29
N PHE A 69 -7.89 -3.40 -5.32
CA PHE A 69 -6.67 -2.61 -5.41
C PHE A 69 -6.54 -1.63 -4.23
N ILE A 70 -7.62 -0.92 -3.89
CA ILE A 70 -7.65 -0.02 -2.71
C ILE A 70 -7.37 -0.81 -1.44
N THR A 71 -8.02 -1.96 -1.26
CA THR A 71 -7.90 -2.78 -0.05
C THR A 71 -6.49 -3.35 0.10
N ALA A 72 -5.96 -3.98 -0.95
CA ALA A 72 -4.62 -4.55 -0.98
C ALA A 72 -3.56 -3.47 -0.75
N PHE A 73 -3.66 -2.31 -1.41
CA PHE A 73 -2.72 -1.22 -1.16
C PHE A 73 -2.76 -0.72 0.29
N CYS A 74 -3.95 -0.61 0.89
CA CYS A 74 -4.09 -0.25 2.29
C CYS A 74 -3.46 -1.29 3.22
N HIS A 75 -3.62 -2.58 2.92
CA HIS A 75 -3.00 -3.70 3.65
C HIS A 75 -1.47 -3.56 3.65
N GLU A 76 -0.88 -3.40 2.46
CA GLU A 76 0.57 -3.25 2.31
C GLU A 76 1.10 -2.01 3.04
N MET A 77 0.37 -0.89 3.02
CA MET A 77 0.73 0.31 3.79
C MET A 77 0.70 0.09 5.31
N VAL A 78 -0.13 -0.84 5.81
CA VAL A 78 -0.09 -1.25 7.22
C VAL A 78 1.21 -2.01 7.53
N HIS A 79 1.68 -2.87 6.64
CA HIS A 79 2.99 -3.53 6.79
C HIS A 79 4.14 -2.53 6.78
N VAL A 80 4.11 -1.55 5.88
CA VAL A 80 5.09 -0.46 5.85
C VAL A 80 5.20 0.23 7.22
N ILE A 81 4.08 0.61 7.84
CA ILE A 81 4.13 1.29 9.15
C ILE A 81 4.48 0.33 10.31
N GLN A 82 4.16 -0.96 10.20
CA GLN A 82 4.62 -1.98 11.16
C GLN A 82 6.16 -2.07 11.13
N HIS A 83 6.77 -2.15 9.95
CA HIS A 83 8.21 -2.11 9.77
C HIS A 83 8.83 -0.81 10.32
N LEU A 84 8.29 0.36 9.98
CA LEU A 84 8.83 1.65 10.41
C LEU A 84 8.80 1.89 11.92
N ARG A 85 7.93 1.18 12.64
CA ARG A 85 7.73 1.25 14.10
C ARG A 85 8.43 0.10 14.83
N ASP A 86 9.25 -0.70 14.15
CA ASP A 86 9.91 -1.88 14.70
C ASP A 86 8.92 -2.84 15.39
N LYS A 87 7.69 -2.92 14.87
CA LYS A 87 6.67 -3.85 15.34
C LYS A 87 6.80 -5.17 14.61
N PRO A 88 6.47 -6.31 15.27
CA PRO A 88 6.28 -7.56 14.55
C PRO A 88 5.23 -7.40 13.45
N ILE A 89 5.50 -7.98 12.27
CA ILE A 89 4.52 -8.04 11.19
C ILE A 89 3.34 -8.91 11.62
N SER A 90 2.13 -8.40 11.42
CA SER A 90 0.90 -9.02 11.88
C SER A 90 -0.20 -8.87 10.85
N GLU A 91 -0.38 -9.91 10.03
CA GLU A 91 -1.51 -10.11 9.10
C GLU A 91 -2.85 -9.78 9.73
N LYS A 92 -3.09 -10.29 10.94
CA LYS A 92 -4.36 -10.07 11.65
C LYS A 92 -4.63 -8.59 11.93
N GLU A 93 -3.59 -7.79 12.15
CA GLU A 93 -3.74 -6.35 12.35
C GLU A 93 -3.92 -5.65 11.02
N ALA A 94 -3.19 -6.06 9.98
CA ALA A 94 -3.34 -5.57 8.61
C ALA A 94 -4.78 -5.76 8.11
N TYR A 95 -5.34 -6.97 8.19
CA TYR A 95 -6.74 -7.24 7.83
C TYR A 95 -7.77 -6.38 8.57
N ARG A 96 -7.49 -6.04 9.83
CA ARG A 96 -8.40 -5.19 10.60
C ARG A 96 -8.34 -3.74 10.14
N LEU A 97 -7.14 -3.23 9.87
CA LEU A 97 -6.90 -1.83 9.55
C LEU A 97 -7.13 -1.51 8.08
N GLU A 98 -6.90 -2.46 7.17
CA GLU A 98 -7.10 -2.25 5.73
C GLU A 98 -8.54 -1.82 5.41
N SER A 99 -9.53 -2.42 6.08
CA SER A 99 -10.95 -2.16 5.82
C SER A 99 -11.32 -0.76 6.30
N ASP A 100 -10.86 -0.38 7.50
CA ASP A 100 -11.07 0.96 8.05
C ASP A 100 -10.44 2.04 7.14
N LEU A 101 -9.22 1.80 6.65
CA LEU A 101 -8.53 2.70 5.72
C LEU A 101 -9.23 2.78 4.36
N ALA A 102 -9.58 1.63 3.77
CA ALA A 102 -10.24 1.56 2.47
C ALA A 102 -11.60 2.24 2.50
N ASP A 103 -12.42 1.98 3.51
CA ASP A 103 -13.73 2.60 3.67
C ASP A 103 -13.62 4.10 3.91
N THR A 104 -12.63 4.53 4.70
CA THR A 104 -12.34 5.95 4.89
C THR A 104 -11.93 6.61 3.58
N PHE A 105 -11.04 6.01 2.79
CA PHE A 105 -10.62 6.54 1.50
C PHE A 105 -11.80 6.68 0.52
N LYS A 106 -12.61 5.62 0.37
CA LYS A 106 -13.79 5.60 -0.50
C LYS A 106 -14.89 6.58 -0.08
N SER A 107 -14.95 6.94 1.20
CA SER A 107 -15.94 7.92 1.69
C SER A 107 -15.53 9.38 1.44
N ARG A 108 -14.24 9.65 1.19
CA ARG A 108 -13.68 10.99 1.04
C ARG A 108 -13.45 11.40 -0.41
N ASN A 109 -13.59 10.48 -1.37
CA ASN A 109 -13.40 10.67 -2.81
C ASN A 109 -14.62 10.15 -3.57
#